data_AF-A0A0T5P6S0-F1
#
_entry.id   AF-A0A0T5P6S0-F1
#
_cell.length_a   1.000
_cell.length_b   1.000
_cell.length_c   1.000
_cell.angle_alpha   90.00
_cell.angle_beta   90.00
_cell.angle_gamma   90.00
#
_symmetry.space_group_name_H-M   'P 1'
#
loop_
_entity.id
_entity.type
_entity.pdbx_description
1 polymer ?
#
loop_
_entity_poly.entity_id
_entity_poly.type
_entity_poly.pdbx_seq_one_letter_code
_entity_poly.pdbx_strand_id
1 'polypeptide(L)'
;MDTERTFRRARTIAELDAIEGFSTEEGERIGRTYRPDPTDIFISPYSKCGTTWMQQIVHGLRSGGSMNFSEVTEVVPWLELAHDMGADVHAPQVATPRAFKSHLTWDEIPKGGRYIVVFRDPVDAMLSLYRFFEGWWFEAGSISVDEFADYYLQRGGDYWEHAASWLRQRGRDDVLLVTFEEMKRNLPGVVDRVADFMGGYDAATRAIATEQAGFDFMKRHGSQFDDHLVRQTRDAACGLPPGGSTTKVASGKTGGQISGDIRRRFEERWLEVIAQEFGLPTYSALDEALQGK
;
A
#
# COMPACT_ATOMS: atom_id res chain seq x y z
N MET A 1 4.66 7.33 39.33
CA MET A 1 3.64 6.27 39.30
C MET A 1 3.33 6.06 37.85
N ASP A 2 3.97 5.04 37.27
CA ASP A 2 3.74 4.62 35.89
C ASP A 2 2.29 4.13 35.84
N THR A 3 1.42 4.84 35.13
CA THR A 3 0.05 4.37 34.91
C THR A 3 0.20 3.12 34.07
N GLU A 4 -0.26 1.97 34.58
CA GLU A 4 -0.30 0.72 33.84
C GLU A 4 -0.94 0.97 32.47
N ARG A 5 -0.10 1.09 31.44
CA ARG A 5 -0.55 1.40 30.09
C ARG A 5 -1.35 0.19 29.64
N THR A 6 -2.67 0.31 29.69
CA THR A 6 -3.56 -0.81 29.40
C THR A 6 -3.56 -1.01 27.90
N PHE A 7 -2.79 -1.99 27.43
CA PHE A 7 -2.78 -2.38 26.03
C PHE A 7 -4.13 -2.99 25.65
N ARG A 8 -4.85 -2.37 24.71
CA ARG A 8 -6.14 -2.87 24.22
C ARG A 8 -6.36 -2.43 22.78
N ARG A 9 -7.01 -3.28 21.99
CA ARG A 9 -7.49 -2.86 20.66
C ARG A 9 -8.73 -2.00 20.82
N ALA A 10 -8.99 -1.14 19.84
CA ALA A 10 -10.21 -0.37 19.77
C ALA A 10 -11.44 -1.28 19.65
N ARG A 11 -12.58 -0.80 20.15
CA ARG A 11 -13.89 -1.46 20.02
C ARG A 11 -14.94 -0.56 19.37
N THR A 12 -14.58 0.69 19.09
CA THR A 12 -15.44 1.68 18.43
C THR A 12 -14.61 2.52 17.46
N ILE A 13 -15.27 3.21 16.52
CA ILE A 13 -14.60 4.14 15.60
C ILE A 13 -13.86 5.26 16.36
N ALA A 14 -14.45 5.80 17.42
CA ALA A 14 -13.81 6.85 18.21
C ALA A 14 -12.53 6.35 18.92
N GLU A 15 -12.53 5.10 19.40
CA GLU A 15 -11.32 4.50 19.96
C GLU A 15 -10.27 4.20 18.89
N LEU A 16 -10.69 3.78 17.69
CA LEU A 16 -9.79 3.53 16.56
C LEU A 16 -9.12 4.81 16.08
N ASP A 17 -9.88 5.90 15.96
CA ASP A 17 -9.41 7.20 15.50
C ASP A 17 -8.45 7.87 16.48
N ALA A 18 -8.59 7.55 17.78
CA ALA A 18 -7.70 8.04 18.83
C ALA A 18 -6.39 7.27 18.96
N ILE A 19 -6.15 6.23 18.14
CA ILE A 19 -4.87 5.50 18.18
C ILE A 19 -3.80 6.31 17.46
N GLU A 20 -2.77 6.69 18.21
CA GLU A 20 -1.63 7.48 17.74
C GLU A 20 -0.32 6.70 17.87
N GLY A 21 0.78 7.27 17.36
CA GLY A 21 2.13 6.75 17.61
C GLY A 21 2.54 5.61 16.68
N PHE A 22 1.83 5.39 15.56
CA PHE A 22 2.25 4.42 14.55
C PHE A 22 3.61 4.78 13.97
N SER A 23 3.74 6.00 13.45
CA SER A 23 5.00 6.69 13.11
C SER A 23 5.33 7.73 14.17
N THR A 24 6.62 8.08 14.31
CA THR A 24 7.05 9.25 15.07
C THR A 24 7.21 10.46 14.16
N GLU A 25 7.08 11.67 14.70
CA GLU A 25 7.34 12.91 13.94
C GLU A 25 8.75 12.91 13.31
N GLU A 26 9.75 12.37 14.02
CA GLU A 26 11.11 12.26 13.51
C GLU A 26 11.21 11.25 12.37
N GLY A 27 10.58 10.08 12.50
CA GLY A 27 10.54 9.09 11.44
C GLY A 27 9.87 9.61 10.16
N GLU A 28 8.73 10.30 10.31
CA GLU A 28 8.07 10.95 9.19
C GLU A 28 8.94 12.05 8.57
N ARG A 29 9.58 12.88 9.39
CA ARG A 29 10.47 13.94 8.90
C ARG A 29 11.65 13.37 8.13
N ILE A 30 12.29 12.32 8.63
CA ILE A 30 13.39 11.62 7.93
C ILE A 30 12.90 11.08 6.59
N GLY A 31 11.77 10.37 6.56
CA GLY A 31 11.21 9.82 5.33
C GLY A 31 10.86 10.91 4.30
N ARG A 32 10.14 11.96 4.72
CA ARG A 32 9.68 13.07 3.86
C ARG A 32 10.80 14.00 3.39
N THR A 33 11.95 14.02 4.09
CA THR A 33 13.12 14.82 3.70
C THR A 33 14.22 14.00 3.01
N TYR A 34 13.94 12.72 2.73
CA TYR A 34 14.81 11.87 1.94
C TYR A 34 15.17 12.55 0.60
N ARG A 35 16.39 12.32 0.12
CA ARG A 35 16.88 12.84 -1.16
C ARG A 35 17.03 11.68 -2.15
N PRO A 36 16.05 11.47 -3.04
CA PRO A 36 16.11 10.43 -4.06
C PRO A 36 17.32 10.55 -4.99
N ASP A 37 17.85 9.41 -5.39
CA ASP A 37 18.61 9.24 -6.62
C ASP A 37 17.65 9.06 -7.82
N PRO A 38 18.00 9.51 -9.05
CA PRO A 38 17.17 9.32 -10.24
C PRO A 38 16.78 7.88 -10.57
N THR A 39 17.51 6.90 -10.01
CA THR A 39 17.22 5.47 -10.19
C THR A 39 16.35 4.89 -9.08
N ASP A 40 16.17 5.59 -7.95
CA ASP A 40 15.37 5.08 -6.83
C ASP A 40 13.92 4.85 -7.24
N ILE A 41 13.36 3.72 -6.83
CA ILE A 41 11.98 3.32 -7.09
C ILE A 41 11.12 3.53 -5.84
N PHE A 42 10.05 4.28 -5.96
CA PHE A 42 9.07 4.49 -4.90
C PHE A 42 7.75 3.82 -5.27
N ILE A 43 7.31 2.88 -4.46
CA ILE A 43 6.00 2.22 -4.60
C ILE A 43 5.04 2.96 -3.69
N SER A 44 4.23 3.86 -4.25
CA SER A 44 3.33 4.74 -3.47
C SER A 44 1.85 4.61 -3.82
N PRO A 45 1.26 3.40 -3.79
CA PRO A 45 -0.19 3.26 -3.84
C PRO A 45 -0.82 3.73 -2.53
N TYR A 46 -2.11 4.08 -2.56
CA TYR A 46 -2.87 4.19 -1.33
C TYR A 46 -2.87 2.83 -0.60
N SER A 47 -2.96 2.85 0.74
CA SER A 47 -2.96 1.62 1.53
C SER A 47 -3.96 0.60 0.99
N LYS A 48 -3.54 -0.66 0.93
CA LYS A 48 -4.35 -1.81 0.45
C LYS A 48 -4.71 -1.82 -1.04
N CYS A 49 -4.08 -0.96 -1.85
CA CYS A 49 -4.26 -0.99 -3.31
C CYS A 49 -3.26 -1.89 -4.05
N GLY A 50 -2.52 -2.77 -3.36
CA GLY A 50 -1.58 -3.71 -4.00
C GLY A 50 -0.10 -3.48 -3.69
N THR A 51 0.22 -2.67 -2.69
CA THR A 51 1.60 -2.33 -2.27
C THR A 51 2.52 -3.53 -2.15
N THR A 52 2.12 -4.54 -1.37
CA THR A 52 2.95 -5.73 -1.12
C THR A 52 3.17 -6.56 -2.38
N TRP A 53 2.19 -6.60 -3.28
CA TRP A 53 2.33 -7.28 -4.57
C TRP A 53 3.33 -6.56 -5.47
N MET A 54 3.26 -5.22 -5.53
CA MET A 54 4.22 -4.42 -6.28
C MET A 54 5.62 -4.45 -5.65
N GLN A 55 5.74 -4.49 -4.31
CA GLN A 55 7.02 -4.69 -3.63
C GLN A 55 7.67 -6.02 -4.04
N GLN A 56 6.87 -7.10 -4.12
CA GLN A 56 7.37 -8.40 -4.57
C GLN A 56 7.87 -8.36 -6.03
N ILE A 57 7.13 -7.70 -6.93
CA ILE A 57 7.53 -7.55 -8.34
C ILE A 57 8.85 -6.77 -8.43
N VAL A 58 8.89 -5.58 -7.84
CA VAL A 58 10.06 -4.69 -7.88
C VAL A 58 11.28 -5.36 -7.25
N HIS A 59 11.11 -5.98 -6.08
CA HIS A 59 12.20 -6.68 -5.42
C HIS A 59 12.69 -7.88 -6.24
N GLY A 60 11.77 -8.71 -6.75
CA GLY A 60 12.11 -9.87 -7.58
C GLY A 60 12.90 -9.48 -8.83
N LEU A 61 12.54 -8.37 -9.48
CA LEU A 61 13.28 -7.86 -10.64
C LEU A 61 14.70 -7.43 -10.28
N ARG A 62 14.86 -6.55 -9.29
CA ARG A 62 16.18 -6.00 -8.93
C ARG A 62 17.12 -7.02 -8.27
N SER A 63 16.58 -8.08 -7.67
CA SER A 63 17.36 -9.07 -6.91
C SER A 63 17.58 -10.39 -7.64
N GLY A 64 17.01 -10.56 -8.85
CA GLY A 64 17.02 -11.85 -9.55
C GLY A 64 16.15 -12.91 -8.87
N GLY A 65 15.09 -12.48 -8.17
CA GLY A 65 14.16 -13.36 -7.47
C GLY A 65 14.62 -13.86 -6.12
N SER A 66 15.51 -13.12 -5.44
CA SER A 66 15.90 -13.45 -4.07
C SER A 66 14.69 -13.36 -3.14
N MET A 67 14.48 -14.42 -2.34
CA MET A 67 13.52 -14.46 -1.23
C MET A 67 14.23 -14.44 0.13
N ASN A 68 15.50 -14.02 0.18
CA ASN A 68 16.32 -14.00 1.40
C ASN A 68 16.01 -12.77 2.27
N PHE A 69 14.81 -12.74 2.84
CA PHE A 69 14.33 -11.74 3.80
C PHE A 69 13.23 -12.35 4.67
N SER A 70 13.13 -11.90 5.91
CA SER A 70 12.07 -12.36 6.81
C SER A 70 10.74 -11.67 6.53
N GLU A 71 10.78 -10.37 6.19
CA GLU A 71 9.63 -9.58 5.76
C GLU A 71 10.03 -8.62 4.64
N VAL A 72 9.13 -8.41 3.67
CA VAL A 72 9.40 -7.55 2.49
C VAL A 72 9.80 -6.11 2.86
N THR A 73 9.40 -5.61 4.04
CA THR A 73 9.80 -4.28 4.54
C THR A 73 11.32 -4.17 4.79
N GLU A 74 12.02 -5.27 5.01
CA GLU A 74 13.49 -5.24 5.16
C GLU A 74 14.20 -4.91 3.84
N VAL A 75 13.63 -5.34 2.72
CA VAL A 75 14.23 -5.20 1.39
C VAL A 75 13.61 -4.10 0.54
N VAL A 76 12.40 -3.66 0.90
CA VAL A 76 11.72 -2.49 0.35
C VAL A 76 11.15 -1.67 1.53
N PRO A 77 11.99 -0.88 2.21
CA PRO A 77 11.62 -0.17 3.44
C PRO A 77 10.46 0.80 3.24
N TRP A 78 9.57 0.87 4.23
CA TRP A 78 8.53 1.89 4.27
C TRP A 78 9.16 3.22 4.68
N LEU A 79 9.29 4.16 3.75
CA LEU A 79 10.07 5.39 3.91
C LEU A 79 9.69 6.20 5.16
N GLU A 80 8.40 6.32 5.44
CA GLU A 80 7.81 7.07 6.56
C GLU A 80 7.98 6.36 7.91
N LEU A 81 8.25 5.05 7.89
CA LEU A 81 8.32 4.20 9.09
C LEU A 81 9.71 3.58 9.32
N ALA A 82 10.61 3.67 8.34
CA ALA A 82 11.89 2.98 8.34
C ALA A 82 12.73 3.35 9.58
N HIS A 83 12.79 4.64 9.92
CA HIS A 83 13.50 5.11 11.11
C HIS A 83 12.92 4.49 12.40
N ASP A 84 11.59 4.46 12.53
CA ASP A 84 10.91 3.88 13.69
C ASP A 84 11.07 2.35 13.77
N MET A 85 11.41 1.72 12.66
CA MET A 85 11.78 0.31 12.54
C MET A 85 13.29 0.06 12.72
N GLY A 86 14.07 1.09 13.04
CA GLY A 86 15.52 0.99 13.21
C GLY A 86 16.30 0.85 11.89
N ALA A 87 15.66 1.10 10.75
CA ALA A 87 16.29 1.07 9.44
C ALA A 87 16.77 2.48 9.03
N ASP A 88 17.99 2.55 8.47
CA ASP A 88 18.52 3.74 7.84
C ASP A 88 18.15 3.75 6.35
N VAL A 89 17.32 4.71 5.93
CA VAL A 89 16.88 4.88 4.54
C VAL A 89 18.02 5.24 3.57
N HIS A 90 19.16 5.69 4.09
CA HIS A 90 20.36 5.98 3.32
C HIS A 90 21.34 4.80 3.22
N ALA A 91 21.12 3.72 3.99
CA ALA A 91 21.98 2.55 3.94
C ALA A 91 21.92 1.86 2.56
N PRO A 92 23.02 1.20 2.15
CA PRO A 92 23.00 0.35 0.97
C PRO A 92 21.94 -0.75 1.11
N GLN A 93 21.12 -0.92 0.07
CA GLN A 93 20.15 -2.01 0.01
C GLN A 93 20.74 -3.24 -0.68
N VAL A 94 20.12 -4.41 -0.47
CA VAL A 94 20.62 -5.72 -0.95
C VAL A 94 20.66 -5.89 -2.48
N ALA A 95 20.09 -4.96 -3.24
CA ALA A 95 19.99 -4.99 -4.69
C ALA A 95 20.01 -3.56 -5.26
N THR A 96 20.05 -3.41 -6.59
CA THR A 96 19.95 -2.09 -7.25
C THR A 96 18.96 -2.14 -8.41
N PRO A 97 18.22 -1.05 -8.71
CA PRO A 97 18.20 0.24 -8.01
C PRO A 97 17.63 0.13 -6.59
N ARG A 98 17.77 1.16 -5.72
CA ARG A 98 17.09 1.14 -4.42
C ARG A 98 15.57 1.21 -4.62
N ALA A 99 14.83 0.64 -3.68
CA ALA A 99 13.37 0.71 -3.70
C ALA A 99 12.81 0.98 -2.31
N PHE A 100 11.73 1.73 -2.27
CA PHE A 100 11.04 2.13 -1.06
C PHE A 100 9.54 1.97 -1.24
N LYS A 101 8.85 1.63 -0.16
CA LYS A 101 7.39 1.72 -0.04
C LYS A 101 7.05 3.10 0.52
N SER A 102 5.95 3.67 0.07
CA SER A 102 5.29 4.83 0.67
C SER A 102 3.77 4.74 0.50
N HIS A 103 3.04 5.60 1.20
CA HIS A 103 1.61 5.88 0.96
C HIS A 103 1.35 7.38 0.78
N LEU A 104 2.40 8.18 0.57
CA LEU A 104 2.30 9.62 0.42
C LEU A 104 1.65 10.00 -0.92
N THR A 105 0.95 11.13 -0.88
CA THR A 105 0.47 11.81 -2.09
C THR A 105 1.63 12.29 -2.95
N TRP A 106 1.34 12.68 -4.20
CA TRP A 106 2.35 13.34 -5.02
C TRP A 106 2.92 14.57 -4.31
N ASP A 107 2.12 15.41 -3.66
CA ASP A 107 2.64 16.68 -3.13
C ASP A 107 3.60 16.48 -1.94
N GLU A 108 3.51 15.34 -1.26
CA GLU A 108 4.27 15.02 -0.05
C GLU A 108 5.50 14.15 -0.28
N ILE A 109 5.48 13.29 -1.30
CA ILE A 109 6.55 12.32 -1.52
C ILE A 109 7.84 13.00 -2.00
N PRO A 110 9.03 12.61 -1.49
CA PRO A 110 10.31 13.14 -1.95
C PRO A 110 10.50 13.10 -3.47
N LYS A 111 11.06 14.16 -4.04
CA LYS A 111 11.19 14.37 -5.50
C LYS A 111 12.55 13.97 -6.05
N GLY A 112 12.53 13.44 -7.28
CA GLY A 112 13.73 13.11 -8.05
C GLY A 112 13.99 11.62 -8.25
N GLY A 113 13.07 10.75 -7.84
CA GLY A 113 13.12 9.31 -8.15
C GLY A 113 12.10 8.91 -9.23
N ARG A 114 11.79 7.61 -9.30
CA ARG A 114 10.75 7.03 -10.14
C ARG A 114 9.63 6.45 -9.28
N TYR A 115 8.38 6.61 -9.69
CA TYR A 115 7.23 6.32 -8.85
C TYR A 115 6.31 5.30 -9.51
N ILE A 116 5.94 4.26 -8.78
CA ILE A 116 4.96 3.25 -9.20
C ILE A 116 3.75 3.36 -8.29
N VAL A 117 2.58 3.61 -8.88
CA VAL A 117 1.33 3.81 -8.15
C VAL A 117 0.31 2.81 -8.63
N VAL A 118 -0.23 2.05 -7.68
CA VAL A 118 -1.30 1.08 -7.94
C VAL A 118 -2.63 1.66 -7.45
N PHE A 119 -3.59 1.81 -8.36
CA PHE A 119 -4.98 2.12 -8.04
C PHE A 119 -5.78 0.85 -7.80
N ARG A 120 -6.84 0.94 -7.01
CA ARG A 120 -7.78 -0.16 -6.77
C ARG A 120 -9.17 0.42 -6.60
N ASP A 121 -10.22 -0.34 -6.91
CA ASP A 121 -11.58 0.11 -6.63
C ASP A 121 -11.70 0.57 -5.16
N PRO A 122 -12.23 1.77 -4.88
CA PRO A 122 -12.19 2.36 -3.55
C PRO A 122 -12.98 1.55 -2.52
N VAL A 123 -14.05 0.86 -2.93
CA VAL A 123 -14.80 -0.04 -2.05
C VAL A 123 -13.97 -1.27 -1.73
N ASP A 124 -13.33 -1.88 -2.72
CA ASP A 124 -12.44 -3.03 -2.51
C ASP A 124 -11.20 -2.68 -1.67
N ALA A 125 -10.65 -1.48 -1.84
CA ALA A 125 -9.55 -0.96 -1.02
C ALA A 125 -9.98 -0.77 0.44
N MET A 126 -11.12 -0.12 0.68
CA MET A 126 -11.70 0.06 2.01
C MET A 126 -12.00 -1.28 2.69
N LEU A 127 -12.65 -2.22 1.99
CA LEU A 127 -12.95 -3.56 2.53
C LEU A 127 -11.68 -4.33 2.87
N SER A 128 -10.62 -4.16 2.08
CA SER A 128 -9.32 -4.74 2.36
C SER A 128 -8.62 -4.08 3.54
N LEU A 129 -8.86 -2.80 3.81
CA LEU A 129 -8.34 -2.08 4.98
C LEU A 129 -9.08 -2.49 6.25
N TYR A 130 -10.41 -2.58 6.19
CA TYR A 130 -11.24 -3.11 7.28
C TYR A 130 -10.72 -4.46 7.78
N ARG A 131 -10.56 -5.44 6.87
CA ARG A 131 -10.06 -6.78 7.20
C ARG A 131 -8.60 -6.79 7.70
N PHE A 132 -7.83 -5.78 7.33
CA PHE A 132 -6.44 -5.66 7.76
C PHE A 132 -6.32 -5.09 9.17
N PHE A 133 -7.24 -4.20 9.53
CA PHE A 133 -7.32 -3.61 10.86
C PHE A 133 -8.07 -4.50 11.85
N GLU A 134 -9.01 -5.31 11.38
CA GLU A 134 -9.74 -6.26 12.21
C GLU A 134 -8.80 -7.32 12.84
N GLY A 135 -8.82 -7.43 14.17
CA GLY A 135 -7.93 -8.31 14.93
C GLY A 135 -6.51 -7.76 15.12
N TRP A 136 -6.21 -6.59 14.56
CA TRP A 136 -4.97 -5.86 14.81
C TRP A 136 -5.23 -4.54 15.55
N TRP A 137 -5.89 -3.59 14.89
CA TRP A 137 -6.18 -2.25 15.41
C TRP A 137 -7.46 -2.21 16.24
N PHE A 138 -8.47 -2.99 15.84
CA PHE A 138 -9.72 -3.12 16.57
C PHE A 138 -10.08 -4.60 16.80
N GLU A 139 -10.85 -4.87 17.85
CA GLU A 139 -11.29 -6.24 18.18
C GLU A 139 -12.22 -6.80 17.09
N ALA A 140 -12.02 -8.06 16.73
CA ALA A 140 -12.83 -8.68 15.67
C ALA A 140 -14.33 -8.62 15.98
N GLY A 141 -15.12 -8.19 14.99
CA GLY A 141 -16.57 -8.00 15.13
C GLY A 141 -17.01 -6.84 16.04
N SER A 142 -16.10 -5.99 16.54
CA SER A 142 -16.48 -4.84 17.38
C SER A 142 -16.95 -3.62 16.59
N ILE A 143 -16.47 -3.49 15.34
CA ILE A 143 -16.83 -2.41 14.41
C ILE A 143 -17.39 -3.08 13.16
N SER A 144 -18.57 -2.68 12.71
CA SER A 144 -19.17 -3.19 11.47
C SER A 144 -18.50 -2.60 10.22
N VAL A 145 -18.68 -3.28 9.09
CA VAL A 145 -18.17 -2.79 7.79
C VAL A 145 -18.76 -1.41 7.44
N ASP A 146 -20.05 -1.19 7.70
CA ASP A 146 -20.70 0.09 7.38
C ASP A 146 -20.22 1.23 8.30
N GLU A 147 -20.00 0.99 9.60
CA GLU A 147 -19.39 1.98 10.50
C GLU A 147 -17.98 2.35 10.05
N PHE A 148 -17.18 1.36 9.66
CA PHE A 148 -15.83 1.59 9.16
C PHE A 148 -15.85 2.30 7.79
N ALA A 149 -16.80 1.99 6.91
CA ALA A 149 -16.94 2.63 5.62
C ALA A 149 -17.39 4.10 5.75
N ASP A 150 -18.28 4.39 6.70
CA ASP A 150 -18.68 5.75 7.04
C ASP A 150 -17.50 6.55 7.59
N TYR A 151 -16.74 5.97 8.52
CA TYR A 151 -15.47 6.54 9.00
C TYR A 151 -14.49 6.82 7.85
N TYR A 152 -14.29 5.85 6.95
CA TYR A 152 -13.42 5.98 5.78
C TYR A 152 -13.84 7.12 4.84
N LEU A 153 -15.14 7.33 4.64
CA LEU A 153 -15.69 8.44 3.86
C LEU A 153 -15.53 9.79 4.59
N GLN A 154 -15.71 9.83 5.91
CA GLN A 154 -15.61 11.04 6.73
C GLN A 154 -14.19 11.56 6.90
N ARG A 155 -13.18 10.67 6.86
CA ARG A 155 -11.77 11.09 6.74
C ARG A 155 -11.46 11.87 5.47
N GLY A 156 -12.44 11.98 4.55
CA GLY A 156 -12.56 13.07 3.59
C GLY A 156 -11.25 13.49 2.95
N GLY A 157 -10.76 12.71 1.99
CA GLY A 157 -9.57 13.09 1.21
C GLY A 157 -8.55 11.96 1.06
N ASP A 158 -8.37 11.12 2.07
CA ASP A 158 -7.26 10.16 2.12
C ASP A 158 -7.09 9.29 0.85
N TYR A 159 -8.16 8.68 0.33
CA TYR A 159 -8.08 7.89 -0.91
C TYR A 159 -8.18 8.74 -2.17
N TRP A 160 -9.23 9.56 -2.29
CA TRP A 160 -9.53 10.26 -3.54
C TRP A 160 -8.54 11.38 -3.84
N GLU A 161 -8.04 12.10 -2.83
CA GLU A 161 -7.00 13.12 -3.02
C GLU A 161 -5.66 12.47 -3.29
N HIS A 162 -5.33 11.36 -2.63
CA HIS A 162 -4.16 10.55 -2.99
C HIS A 162 -4.25 10.13 -4.46
N ALA A 163 -5.37 9.52 -4.87
CA ALA A 163 -5.58 9.08 -6.24
C ALA A 163 -5.49 10.25 -7.25
N ALA A 164 -6.17 11.36 -6.96
CA ALA A 164 -6.13 12.56 -7.80
C ALA A 164 -4.72 13.15 -7.91
N SER A 165 -3.97 13.22 -6.81
CA SER A 165 -2.60 13.76 -6.79
C SER A 165 -1.68 13.02 -7.77
N TRP A 166 -1.80 11.70 -7.82
CA TRP A 166 -1.04 10.84 -8.72
C TRP A 166 -1.61 10.82 -10.15
N LEU A 167 -2.93 10.89 -10.32
CA LEU A 167 -3.53 11.00 -11.65
C LEU A 167 -3.17 12.29 -12.37
N ARG A 168 -2.97 13.41 -11.65
CA ARG A 168 -2.44 14.65 -12.25
C ARG A 168 -1.06 14.47 -12.86
N GLN A 169 -0.31 13.47 -12.39
CA GLN A 169 1.04 13.16 -12.88
C GLN A 169 1.05 12.16 -14.04
N ARG A 170 -0.12 11.73 -14.52
CA ARG A 170 -0.21 10.84 -15.68
C ARG A 170 0.51 11.47 -16.87
N GLY A 171 1.40 10.71 -17.51
CA GLY A 171 2.19 11.16 -18.66
C GLY A 171 3.58 11.69 -18.33
N ARG A 172 4.00 11.67 -17.06
CA ARG A 172 5.42 11.83 -16.72
C ARG A 172 6.18 10.51 -16.96
N ASP A 173 7.40 10.61 -17.48
CA ASP A 173 8.25 9.44 -17.73
C ASP A 173 8.78 8.76 -16.45
N ASP A 174 8.76 9.48 -15.33
CA ASP A 174 9.16 9.00 -14.00
C ASP A 174 7.97 8.53 -13.16
N VAL A 175 6.77 8.39 -13.73
CA VAL A 175 5.57 7.90 -13.04
C VAL A 175 4.91 6.78 -13.83
N LEU A 176 4.87 5.58 -13.25
CA LEU A 176 4.13 4.42 -13.76
C LEU A 176 2.83 4.23 -12.97
N LEU A 177 1.70 4.34 -13.67
CA LEU A 177 0.37 4.13 -13.12
C LEU A 177 -0.17 2.77 -13.56
N VAL A 178 -0.61 1.96 -12.60
CA VAL A 178 -1.21 0.64 -12.84
C VAL A 178 -2.45 0.46 -11.98
N THR A 179 -3.32 -0.47 -12.33
CA THR A 179 -4.45 -0.87 -11.47
C THR A 179 -4.23 -2.27 -10.91
N PHE A 180 -4.79 -2.51 -9.73
CA PHE A 180 -4.81 -3.83 -9.10
C PHE A 180 -5.55 -4.85 -9.99
N GLU A 181 -6.59 -4.41 -10.69
CA GLU A 181 -7.38 -5.22 -11.61
C GLU A 181 -6.58 -5.61 -12.87
N GLU A 182 -5.75 -4.71 -13.41
CA GLU A 182 -4.81 -5.04 -14.48
C GLU A 182 -3.77 -6.07 -14.02
N MET A 183 -3.19 -5.90 -12.82
CA MET A 183 -2.26 -6.88 -12.25
C MET A 183 -2.87 -8.29 -12.15
N LYS A 184 -4.16 -8.38 -11.81
CA LYS A 184 -4.90 -9.66 -11.79
C LYS A 184 -5.17 -10.22 -13.17
N ARG A 185 -5.45 -9.36 -14.14
CA ARG A 185 -5.85 -9.75 -15.50
C ARG A 185 -4.64 -10.16 -16.35
N ASN A 186 -3.52 -9.46 -16.21
CA ASN A 186 -2.32 -9.64 -17.02
C ASN A 186 -1.04 -9.35 -16.21
N LEU A 187 -0.77 -10.20 -15.22
CA LEU A 187 0.45 -10.07 -14.40
C LEU A 187 1.75 -10.02 -15.24
N PRO A 188 1.99 -10.90 -16.24
CA PRO A 188 3.22 -10.85 -17.03
C PRO A 188 3.43 -9.50 -17.73
N GLY A 189 2.38 -8.95 -18.36
CA GLY A 189 2.47 -7.65 -19.02
C GLY A 189 2.74 -6.49 -18.06
N VAL A 190 2.20 -6.54 -16.84
CA VAL A 190 2.54 -5.55 -15.80
C VAL A 190 3.99 -5.70 -15.34
N VAL A 191 4.47 -6.92 -15.13
CA VAL A 191 5.88 -7.17 -14.76
C VAL A 191 6.82 -6.66 -15.85
N ASP A 192 6.47 -6.85 -17.13
CA ASP A 192 7.26 -6.35 -18.25
C ASP A 192 7.36 -4.82 -18.25
N ARG A 193 6.24 -4.13 -18.04
CA ARG A 193 6.20 -2.66 -17.93
C ARG A 193 7.01 -2.15 -16.74
N VAL A 194 6.90 -2.81 -15.58
CA VAL A 194 7.67 -2.43 -14.39
C VAL A 194 9.17 -2.65 -14.63
N ALA A 195 9.55 -3.76 -15.27
CA ALA A 195 10.93 -4.03 -15.61
C ALA A 195 11.51 -2.98 -16.56
N ASP A 196 10.78 -2.60 -17.61
CA ASP A 196 11.20 -1.54 -18.54
C ASP A 196 11.31 -0.18 -17.83
N PHE A 197 10.33 0.16 -17.00
CA PHE A 197 10.31 1.38 -16.20
C PHE A 197 11.49 1.47 -15.21
N MET A 198 12.01 0.34 -14.75
CA MET A 198 13.18 0.25 -13.86
C MET A 198 14.52 0.24 -14.60
N GLY A 199 14.54 0.35 -15.93
CA GLY A 199 15.76 0.36 -16.75
C GLY A 199 16.03 -0.94 -17.53
N GLY A 200 15.09 -1.89 -17.48
CA GLY A 200 15.12 -3.13 -18.25
C GLY A 200 15.80 -4.30 -17.51
N TYR A 201 15.20 -5.47 -17.62
CA TYR A 201 15.73 -6.75 -17.13
C TYR A 201 15.66 -7.82 -18.22
N ASP A 202 16.43 -8.91 -18.09
CA ASP A 202 16.37 -10.02 -19.04
C ASP A 202 15.08 -10.86 -18.88
N ALA A 203 14.80 -11.70 -19.89
CA ALA A 203 13.59 -12.52 -19.92
C ALA A 203 13.52 -13.53 -18.76
N ALA A 204 14.67 -14.02 -18.30
CA ALA A 204 14.73 -14.98 -17.19
C ALA A 204 14.31 -14.32 -15.87
N THR A 205 14.83 -13.13 -15.59
CA THR A 205 14.50 -12.33 -14.41
C THR A 205 13.02 -11.96 -14.40
N ARG A 206 12.48 -11.52 -15.56
CA ARG A 206 11.05 -11.19 -15.71
C ARG A 206 10.15 -12.39 -15.44
N ALA A 207 10.52 -13.56 -15.96
CA ALA A 207 9.79 -14.81 -15.74
C ALA A 207 9.78 -15.20 -14.26
N ILE A 208 10.94 -15.13 -13.58
CA ILE A 208 11.05 -15.40 -12.14
C ILE A 208 10.18 -14.43 -11.33
N ALA A 209 10.30 -13.13 -11.58
CA ALA A 209 9.52 -12.11 -10.87
C ALA A 209 8.01 -12.33 -11.07
N THR A 210 7.59 -12.70 -12.29
CA THR A 210 6.19 -13.03 -12.61
C THR A 210 5.69 -14.24 -11.84
N GLU A 211 6.47 -15.32 -11.80
CA GLU A 211 6.11 -16.54 -11.05
C GLU A 211 5.98 -16.24 -9.55
N GLN A 212 6.96 -15.54 -8.98
CA GLN A 212 7.02 -15.23 -7.55
C GLN A 212 5.94 -14.22 -7.12
N ALA A 213 5.52 -13.34 -8.02
CA ALA A 213 4.39 -12.45 -7.82
C ALA A 213 3.03 -13.15 -8.00
N GLY A 214 3.00 -14.43 -8.42
CA GLY A 214 1.75 -15.19 -8.47
C GLY A 214 1.14 -15.40 -7.09
N PHE A 215 -0.19 -15.32 -6.98
CA PHE A 215 -0.90 -15.47 -5.70
C PHE A 215 -0.56 -16.77 -4.97
N ASP A 216 -0.40 -17.88 -5.69
CA ASP A 216 -0.08 -19.17 -5.08
C ASP A 216 1.34 -19.18 -4.49
N PHE A 217 2.29 -18.53 -5.16
CA PHE A 217 3.64 -18.39 -4.63
C PHE A 217 3.62 -17.51 -3.37
N MET A 218 3.01 -16.32 -3.44
CA MET A 218 2.97 -15.39 -2.32
C MET A 218 2.26 -15.99 -1.09
N LYS A 219 1.20 -16.79 -1.29
CA LYS A 219 0.51 -17.50 -0.19
C LYS A 219 1.42 -18.52 0.49
N ARG A 220 2.17 -19.32 -0.28
CA ARG A 220 3.12 -20.29 0.29
C ARG A 220 4.22 -19.60 1.11
N HIS A 221 4.50 -18.34 0.80
CA HIS A 221 5.49 -17.50 1.48
C HIS A 221 4.86 -16.42 2.35
N GLY A 222 3.62 -16.64 2.84
CA GLY A 222 2.80 -15.60 3.46
C GLY A 222 3.45 -14.84 4.64
N SER A 223 4.32 -15.50 5.41
CA SER A 223 5.05 -14.88 6.53
C SER A 223 5.98 -13.75 6.09
N GLN A 224 6.41 -13.73 4.82
CA GLN A 224 7.24 -12.66 4.28
C GLN A 224 6.44 -11.38 3.96
N PHE A 225 5.11 -11.43 4.12
CA PHE A 225 4.18 -10.40 3.65
C PHE A 225 3.13 -9.99 4.70
N ASP A 226 3.24 -10.42 5.95
CA ASP A 226 2.19 -10.31 6.99
C ASP A 226 2.41 -9.20 8.04
N ASP A 227 3.40 -8.33 7.81
CA ASP A 227 3.75 -7.20 8.69
C ASP A 227 4.11 -7.61 10.12
N HIS A 228 4.60 -8.82 10.36
CA HIS A 228 4.98 -9.25 11.70
C HIS A 228 6.09 -8.38 12.33
N LEU A 229 7.06 -7.87 11.55
CA LEU A 229 8.09 -6.97 12.07
C LEU A 229 7.50 -5.61 12.44
N VAL A 230 6.69 -5.02 11.56
CA VAL A 230 5.99 -3.75 11.82
C VAL A 230 5.19 -3.85 13.11
N ARG A 231 4.45 -4.94 13.31
CA ARG A 231 3.66 -5.19 14.52
C ARG A 231 4.54 -5.32 15.76
N GLN A 232 5.57 -6.17 15.69
CA GLN A 232 6.51 -6.37 16.80
C GLN A 232 7.17 -5.06 17.24
N THR A 233 7.46 -4.15 16.32
CA THR A 233 8.12 -2.87 16.62
C THR A 233 7.13 -1.77 17.05
N ARG A 234 5.92 -1.71 16.47
CA ARG A 234 5.03 -0.55 16.61
C ARG A 234 3.79 -0.78 17.48
N ASP A 235 3.37 -2.02 17.73
CA ASP A 235 2.15 -2.30 18.49
C ASP A 235 2.17 -1.61 19.87
N ALA A 236 3.28 -1.72 20.61
CA ALA A 236 3.42 -1.12 21.93
C ALA A 236 3.38 0.42 21.89
N ALA A 237 3.93 1.03 20.85
CA ALA A 237 3.88 2.49 20.66
C ALA A 237 2.44 2.97 20.42
N CYS A 238 1.62 2.13 19.77
CA CYS A 238 0.21 2.37 19.49
C CYS A 238 -0.73 1.96 20.64
N GLY A 239 -0.20 1.46 21.77
CA GLY A 239 -1.04 0.91 22.85
C GLY A 239 -1.79 -0.37 22.45
N LEU A 240 -1.37 -1.06 21.40
CA LEU A 240 -1.95 -2.32 20.94
C LEU A 240 -1.33 -3.52 21.70
N PRO A 241 -2.12 -4.56 22.02
CA PRO A 241 -1.59 -5.77 22.62
C PRO A 241 -0.80 -6.59 21.59
N PRO A 242 0.22 -7.36 22.02
CA PRO A 242 0.95 -8.25 21.12
C PRO A 242 0.05 -9.36 20.56
N GLY A 243 0.48 -9.97 19.45
CA GLY A 243 -0.21 -11.12 18.87
C GLY A 243 -1.46 -10.75 18.05
N GLY A 244 -1.54 -9.52 17.52
CA GLY A 244 -2.47 -9.22 16.43
C GLY A 244 -2.25 -10.15 15.23
N SER A 245 -3.18 -10.15 14.28
CA SER A 245 -3.02 -10.87 13.01
C SER A 245 -3.46 -9.98 11.87
N THR A 246 -2.76 -10.03 10.74
CA THR A 246 -3.15 -9.28 9.54
C THR A 246 -3.54 -10.23 8.43
N THR A 247 -4.44 -9.78 7.54
CA THR A 247 -4.76 -10.50 6.31
C THR A 247 -4.33 -9.66 5.10
N LYS A 248 -3.30 -10.10 4.37
CA LYS A 248 -2.79 -9.41 3.16
C LYS A 248 -2.93 -10.22 1.86
N VAL A 249 -2.67 -11.52 1.89
CA VAL A 249 -2.73 -12.39 0.70
C VAL A 249 -3.95 -13.33 0.78
N ALA A 250 -5.15 -12.77 0.59
CA ALA A 250 -6.40 -13.53 0.68
C ALA A 250 -6.75 -14.29 -0.63
N SER A 251 -7.60 -15.31 -0.53
CA SER A 251 -8.22 -15.98 -1.69
C SER A 251 -9.66 -15.46 -1.89
N GLY A 252 -10.07 -15.24 -3.15
CA GLY A 252 -11.46 -14.94 -3.53
C GLY A 252 -11.80 -13.45 -3.77
N LYS A 253 -13.09 -13.18 -4.06
CA LYS A 253 -13.62 -11.81 -4.05
C LYS A 253 -13.48 -11.28 -2.62
N THR A 254 -12.90 -10.09 -2.47
CA THR A 254 -12.97 -9.28 -1.23
C THR A 254 -14.40 -8.80 -0.97
N GLY A 255 -15.38 -9.69 -1.01
CA GLY A 255 -16.79 -9.35 -0.83
C GLY A 255 -17.12 -9.27 0.66
N GLY A 256 -16.84 -8.13 1.29
CA GLY A 256 -17.77 -7.62 2.30
C GLY A 256 -18.92 -6.92 1.58
N GLN A 257 -20.14 -7.05 2.10
CA GLN A 257 -21.26 -6.28 1.57
C GLN A 257 -21.29 -4.95 2.32
N ILE A 258 -21.23 -3.86 1.56
CA ILE A 258 -21.59 -2.53 2.03
C ILE A 258 -23.07 -2.30 1.74
N SER A 259 -23.75 -1.50 2.55
CA SER A 259 -25.12 -1.07 2.23
C SER A 259 -25.18 -0.25 0.94
N GLY A 260 -26.37 -0.20 0.34
CA GLY A 260 -26.62 0.60 -0.87
C GLY A 260 -26.39 2.10 -0.65
N ASP A 261 -26.64 2.60 0.56
CA ASP A 261 -26.37 3.99 0.92
C ASP A 261 -24.87 4.31 0.92
N ILE A 262 -24.06 3.48 1.59
CA ILE A 262 -22.59 3.61 1.58
C ILE A 262 -22.07 3.53 0.14
N ARG A 263 -22.54 2.57 -0.66
CA ARG A 263 -22.14 2.47 -2.07
C ARG A 263 -22.40 3.75 -2.85
N ARG A 264 -23.60 4.32 -2.71
CA ARG A 264 -23.96 5.58 -3.36
C ARG A 264 -23.02 6.72 -2.95
N ARG A 265 -22.66 6.83 -1.67
CA ARG A 265 -21.73 7.85 -1.17
C ARG A 265 -20.30 7.70 -1.71
N PHE A 266 -19.82 6.47 -1.90
CA PHE A 266 -18.54 6.21 -2.58
C PHE A 266 -18.58 6.67 -4.05
N GLU A 267 -19.69 6.40 -4.75
CA GLU A 267 -19.91 6.84 -6.14
C GLU A 267 -20.02 8.36 -6.24
N GLU A 268 -20.78 9.00 -5.34
CA GLU A 268 -20.87 10.47 -5.22
C GLU A 268 -19.47 11.08 -5.02
N ARG A 269 -18.68 10.54 -4.09
CA ARG A 269 -17.32 11.04 -3.84
C ARG A 269 -16.39 10.85 -5.03
N TRP A 270 -16.52 9.74 -5.77
CA TRP A 270 -15.80 9.53 -7.02
C TRP A 270 -16.16 10.59 -8.06
N LEU A 271 -17.44 10.90 -8.20
CA LEU A 271 -17.92 11.91 -9.14
C LEU A 271 -17.37 13.31 -8.79
N GLU A 272 -17.41 13.66 -7.50
CA GLU A 272 -16.91 14.94 -6.99
C GLU A 272 -15.42 15.16 -7.23
N VAL A 273 -14.58 14.15 -6.96
CA VAL A 273 -13.12 14.34 -6.97
C VAL A 273 -12.50 13.88 -8.29
N ILE A 274 -12.87 12.69 -8.76
CA ILE A 274 -12.19 12.05 -9.89
C ILE A 274 -12.88 12.34 -11.22
N ALA A 275 -14.21 12.18 -11.29
CA ALA A 275 -14.92 12.41 -12.55
C ALA A 275 -14.88 13.89 -12.95
N GLN A 276 -15.10 14.79 -12.00
CA GLN A 276 -15.09 16.23 -12.23
C GLN A 276 -13.76 16.73 -12.81
N GLU A 277 -12.63 16.24 -12.31
CA GLU A 277 -11.32 16.72 -12.74
C GLU A 277 -10.78 15.95 -13.96
N PHE A 278 -10.95 14.62 -13.99
CA PHE A 278 -10.27 13.77 -14.97
C PHE A 278 -11.18 13.26 -16.09
N GLY A 279 -12.48 13.53 -16.03
CA GLY A 279 -13.45 13.02 -17.01
C GLY A 279 -13.67 11.50 -16.91
N LEU A 280 -13.37 10.90 -15.75
CA LEU A 280 -13.47 9.46 -15.51
C LEU A 280 -14.71 9.17 -14.64
N PRO A 281 -15.88 8.83 -15.23
CA PRO A 281 -17.13 8.75 -14.49
C PRO A 281 -17.20 7.61 -13.47
N THR A 282 -16.34 6.58 -13.62
CA THR A 282 -16.29 5.42 -12.72
C THR A 282 -14.85 4.92 -12.55
N TYR A 283 -14.62 4.07 -11.56
CA TYR A 283 -13.35 3.36 -11.42
C TYR A 283 -13.04 2.47 -12.64
N SER A 284 -14.03 1.81 -13.24
CA SER A 284 -13.83 1.02 -14.48
C SER A 284 -13.27 1.87 -15.62
N ALA A 285 -13.74 3.12 -15.76
CA ALA A 285 -13.21 4.04 -16.75
C ALA A 285 -11.73 4.40 -16.48
N LEU A 286 -11.32 4.49 -15.19
CA LEU A 286 -9.91 4.65 -14.83
C LEU A 286 -9.10 3.41 -15.22
N ASP A 287 -9.56 2.22 -14.88
CA ASP A 287 -8.89 0.95 -15.23
C ASP A 287 -8.69 0.85 -16.75
N GLU A 288 -9.75 1.03 -17.52
CA GLU A 288 -9.69 1.04 -18.98
C GLU A 288 -8.73 2.12 -19.53
N ALA A 289 -8.71 3.30 -18.91
CA ALA A 289 -7.84 4.39 -19.34
C ALA A 289 -6.34 4.13 -19.09
N LEU A 290 -5.98 3.28 -18.12
CA LEU A 290 -4.61 2.93 -17.77
C LEU A 290 -4.11 1.61 -18.38
N GLN A 291 -5.00 0.74 -18.83
CA GLN A 291 -4.64 -0.55 -19.41
C GLN A 291 -3.60 -0.42 -20.54
N GLY A 292 -2.47 -1.13 -20.37
CA GLY A 292 -1.41 -1.22 -21.37
C GLY A 292 -0.64 0.08 -21.67
N LYS A 293 -0.77 1.12 -20.83
CA LYS A 293 -0.07 2.41 -21.01
C LYS A 293 1.22 2.56 -20.21
#